data_AF-A0A3C1K651-F1
#
_entry.id   AF-A0A3C1K651-F1
#
_cell.length_a   1.000
_cell.length_b   1.000
_cell.length_c   1.000
_cell.angle_alpha   90.00
_cell.angle_beta   90.00
_cell.angle_gamma   90.00
#
_symmetry.space_group_name_H-M   'P 1'
#
loop_
_entity.id
_entity.type
_entity.pdbx_description
1 polymer ?
#
loop_
_entity_poly.entity_id
_entity_poly.type
_entity_poly.pdbx_seq_one_letter_code
_entity_poly.pdbx_strand_id
1 'polypeptide(L)'
;MSDVNSALGPEMKSTGEVLGIGRTLNEALFKGLVSAGFDLNFVSHKNRNGVILSVSDKDKFEIVGLAKKLDDLGMKLYATKGTAEAIASLGIDVITLNKFGEDNSIIKTLESGTIRFVLITGRSDKDSVRDYIEIHRKCILQSVTCLTSLDTANAFADIIASRFNLGNTELVDINNLRTEKSKLNFAKMQGTGNDYIYFENLNGEIASPESLSITVCDRHYGIGGDGIVLIEKSEVADAKMRIFNKDGSEGKMAGNSIRCVGKYLYDNHYVNSELLTIETASGIKKLRLYIYGGQVHSVSVNMGKSELSPKKIPVLLDGEAVINRDATIGGKEYKITCVSVGNPHCVVFCDRVDAVDIDKVGPQFENNQLFPERINTEFIRVVNNSTLKMRVWERGNGETYACGTGACAAVVAAVENGYCKKGEDITVKLKGGDLIVNYTDDGVILTGNADLICEGSIVY
;
A
#
# COMPACT_ATOMS: atom_id res chain seq x y z
N MET A 1 -42.33 11.34 -36.30
CA MET A 1 -40.90 11.07 -36.53
C MET A 1 -40.33 12.16 -37.43
N SER A 2 -40.03 13.34 -36.89
CA SER A 2 -39.52 14.47 -37.67
C SER A 2 -38.61 15.37 -36.83
N ASP A 3 -37.78 14.77 -36.00
CA ASP A 3 -36.84 15.49 -35.13
C ASP A 3 -35.48 14.77 -35.02
N VAL A 4 -35.07 14.11 -36.11
CA VAL A 4 -33.72 13.55 -36.23
C VAL A 4 -32.87 14.58 -36.96
N ASN A 5 -31.95 15.21 -36.23
CA ASN A 5 -30.99 16.18 -36.77
C ASN A 5 -30.00 15.47 -37.71
N SER A 6 -30.27 15.52 -39.02
CA SER A 6 -29.50 14.87 -40.08
C SER A 6 -28.14 15.54 -40.38
N ALA A 7 -27.78 16.62 -39.67
CA ALA A 7 -26.46 17.22 -39.77
C ALA A 7 -25.34 16.36 -39.13
N LEU A 8 -25.72 15.42 -38.26
CA LEU A 8 -24.83 14.38 -37.73
C LEU A 8 -25.02 13.14 -38.60
N GLY A 9 -24.17 12.97 -39.62
CA GLY A 9 -24.19 11.80 -40.49
C GLY A 9 -24.00 10.47 -39.73
N PRO A 10 -24.13 9.31 -40.41
CA PRO A 10 -24.08 7.98 -39.80
C PRO A 10 -22.68 7.54 -39.30
N GLU A 11 -21.78 8.49 -39.03
CA GLU A 11 -20.44 8.26 -38.49
C GLU A 11 -20.39 8.12 -36.97
N MET A 12 -21.54 8.09 -36.27
CA MET A 12 -21.56 7.55 -34.91
C MET A 12 -21.43 6.02 -34.96
N LYS A 13 -20.21 5.54 -35.25
CA LYS A 13 -19.74 4.26 -34.72
C LYS A 13 -20.11 4.28 -33.24
N SER A 14 -20.87 3.27 -32.79
CA SER A 14 -21.25 3.08 -31.38
C SER A 14 -20.19 3.69 -30.47
N THR A 15 -20.52 4.82 -29.85
CA THR A 15 -19.70 5.41 -28.79
C THR A 15 -19.84 4.44 -27.63
N GLY A 16 -19.04 3.37 -27.64
CA GLY A 16 -19.25 2.20 -26.79
C GLY A 16 -19.61 2.63 -25.38
N GLU A 17 -20.81 2.28 -24.95
CA GLU A 17 -21.25 2.57 -23.59
C GLU A 17 -20.60 1.56 -22.68
N VAL A 18 -20.04 2.04 -21.58
CA VAL A 18 -19.34 1.20 -20.62
C VAL A 18 -20.05 1.32 -19.28
N LEU A 19 -20.51 0.18 -18.77
CA LEU A 19 -21.10 0.08 -17.44
C LEU A 19 -20.02 -0.35 -16.45
N GLY A 20 -19.74 0.51 -15.47
CA GLY A 20 -18.95 0.15 -14.30
C GLY A 20 -19.86 -0.20 -13.12
N ILE A 21 -19.73 -1.42 -12.57
CA ILE A 21 -20.47 -1.85 -11.38
C ILE A 21 -19.48 -1.96 -10.21
N GLY A 22 -19.69 -1.19 -9.15
CA GLY A 22 -18.86 -1.20 -7.95
C GLY A 22 -19.67 -0.85 -6.70
N ARG A 23 -19.10 -1.12 -5.53
CA ARG A 23 -19.74 -0.85 -4.23
C ARG A 23 -19.76 0.64 -3.91
N THR A 24 -18.73 1.34 -4.37
CA THR A 24 -18.61 2.79 -4.28
C THR A 24 -18.65 3.39 -5.67
N LEU A 25 -19.03 4.66 -5.75
CA LEU A 25 -18.99 5.42 -7.01
C LEU A 25 -17.57 5.41 -7.60
N ASN A 26 -16.54 5.52 -6.76
CA ASN A 26 -15.13 5.52 -7.20
C ASN A 26 -14.73 4.19 -7.83
N GLU A 27 -15.11 3.05 -7.23
CA GLU A 27 -14.86 1.72 -7.79
C GLU A 27 -15.60 1.54 -9.13
N ALA A 28 -16.87 1.95 -9.20
CA ALA A 28 -17.68 1.88 -10.41
C ALA A 28 -17.07 2.73 -11.53
N LEU A 29 -16.70 3.97 -11.25
CA LEU A 29 -16.06 4.87 -12.22
C LEU A 29 -14.69 4.37 -12.64
N PHE A 30 -13.89 3.81 -11.74
CA PHE A 30 -12.62 3.15 -12.09
C PHE A 30 -12.86 2.04 -13.13
N LYS A 31 -13.80 1.11 -12.85
CA LYS A 31 -14.12 0.01 -13.78
C LYS A 31 -14.61 0.54 -15.13
N GLY A 32 -15.48 1.54 -15.11
CA GLY A 32 -16.01 2.18 -16.33
C GLY A 32 -14.92 2.83 -17.17
N LEU A 33 -14.06 3.65 -16.56
CA LEU A 33 -12.99 4.34 -17.27
C LEU A 33 -11.92 3.37 -17.79
N VAL A 34 -11.48 2.38 -17.01
CA VAL A 34 -10.51 1.38 -17.49
C VAL A 34 -11.09 0.59 -18.67
N SER A 35 -12.36 0.20 -18.59
CA SER A 35 -13.03 -0.54 -19.66
C SER A 35 -13.28 0.33 -20.91
N ALA A 36 -13.38 1.65 -20.76
CA ALA A 36 -13.36 2.62 -21.86
C ALA A 36 -11.96 2.87 -22.45
N GLY A 37 -10.92 2.17 -21.96
CA GLY A 37 -9.55 2.25 -22.46
C GLY A 37 -8.69 3.33 -21.81
N PHE A 38 -9.13 3.93 -20.70
CA PHE A 38 -8.30 4.86 -19.93
C PHE A 38 -7.23 4.09 -19.15
N ASP A 39 -5.98 4.51 -19.27
CA ASP A 39 -4.90 3.96 -18.46
C ASP A 39 -4.88 4.59 -17.07
N LEU A 40 -5.56 3.93 -16.14
CA LEU A 40 -5.59 4.32 -14.72
C LEU A 40 -4.55 3.59 -13.88
N ASN A 41 -3.65 2.81 -14.49
CA ASN A 41 -2.81 1.90 -13.71
C ASN A 41 -1.74 2.69 -12.93
N PHE A 42 -1.91 2.76 -11.61
CA PHE A 42 -1.02 3.49 -10.70
C PHE A 42 0.35 2.85 -10.54
N VAL A 43 0.47 1.55 -10.82
CA VAL A 43 1.67 0.77 -10.57
C VAL A 43 2.65 0.81 -11.76
N SER A 44 2.14 0.85 -13.00
CA SER A 44 2.95 0.87 -14.23
C SER A 44 3.65 2.21 -14.48
N HIS A 45 3.08 3.31 -14.00
CA HIS A 45 3.53 4.68 -14.31
C HIS A 45 4.14 5.40 -13.10
N LYS A 46 4.99 4.73 -12.32
CA LYS A 46 5.62 5.33 -11.12
C LYS A 46 6.33 6.66 -11.36
N ASN A 47 6.79 6.91 -12.58
CA ASN A 47 7.51 8.13 -12.94
C ASN A 47 6.59 9.27 -13.42
N ARG A 48 5.28 9.03 -13.59
CA ARG A 48 4.30 10.03 -14.03
C ARG A 48 3.50 10.56 -12.85
N ASN A 49 3.95 11.67 -12.27
CA ASN A 49 3.29 12.36 -11.16
C ASN A 49 2.88 13.81 -11.49
N GLY A 50 3.05 14.25 -12.74
CA GLY A 50 2.71 15.60 -13.18
C GLY A 50 1.31 15.69 -13.78
N VAL A 51 0.65 16.84 -13.63
CA VAL A 51 -0.64 17.14 -14.28
C VAL A 51 -0.54 18.50 -14.96
N ILE A 52 -1.01 18.60 -16.20
CA ILE A 52 -1.12 19.89 -16.91
C ILE A 52 -2.57 20.37 -16.82
N LEU A 53 -2.77 21.60 -16.34
CA LEU A 53 -4.07 22.24 -16.14
C LEU A 53 -4.18 23.50 -16.99
N SER A 54 -5.08 23.52 -17.94
CA SER A 54 -5.38 24.70 -18.74
C SER A 54 -6.88 24.88 -18.85
N VAL A 55 -7.44 25.76 -18.03
CA VAL A 55 -8.88 25.95 -17.97
C VAL A 55 -9.34 27.28 -18.55
N SER A 56 -10.62 27.35 -18.92
CA SER A 56 -11.25 28.58 -19.39
C SER A 56 -11.46 29.55 -18.22
N ASP A 57 -11.64 30.85 -18.49
CA ASP A 57 -11.85 31.81 -17.39
C ASP A 57 -13.08 31.50 -16.53
N LYS A 58 -14.10 30.81 -17.07
CA LYS A 58 -15.31 30.44 -16.32
C LYS A 58 -15.04 29.36 -15.28
N ASP A 59 -14.06 28.52 -15.56
CA ASP A 59 -13.70 27.33 -14.79
C ASP A 59 -12.61 27.63 -13.75
N LYS A 60 -12.05 28.85 -13.75
CA LYS A 60 -10.97 29.28 -12.84
C LYS A 60 -11.36 29.26 -11.37
N PHE A 61 -12.64 29.36 -11.04
CA PHE A 61 -13.08 29.25 -9.65
C PHE A 61 -13.12 27.79 -9.20
N GLU A 62 -13.59 26.89 -10.06
CA GLU A 62 -13.76 25.47 -9.73
C GLU A 62 -12.44 24.68 -9.78
N ILE A 63 -11.50 25.05 -10.66
CA ILE A 63 -10.20 24.38 -10.78
C ILE A 63 -9.41 24.40 -9.47
N VAL A 64 -9.64 25.40 -8.62
CA VAL A 64 -9.00 25.58 -7.32
C VAL A 64 -9.24 24.37 -6.40
N GLY A 65 -10.47 23.84 -6.39
CA GLY A 65 -10.81 22.64 -5.61
C GLY A 65 -10.12 21.38 -6.12
N LEU A 66 -10.06 21.22 -7.45
CA LEU A 66 -9.35 20.11 -8.08
C LEU A 66 -7.83 20.20 -7.83
N ALA A 67 -7.25 21.39 -7.97
CA ALA A 67 -5.83 21.61 -7.76
C ALA A 67 -5.40 21.27 -6.32
N LYS A 68 -6.20 21.68 -5.32
CA LYS A 68 -5.97 21.28 -3.92
C LYS A 68 -5.98 19.76 -3.77
N LYS A 69 -6.97 19.07 -4.35
CA LYS A 69 -7.06 17.61 -4.29
C LYS A 69 -5.84 16.92 -4.91
N LEU A 70 -5.36 17.42 -6.04
CA LEU A 70 -4.16 16.89 -6.71
C LEU A 70 -2.87 17.17 -5.92
N ASP A 71 -2.79 18.32 -5.26
CA ASP A 71 -1.68 18.68 -4.36
C ASP A 71 -1.66 17.81 -3.09
N ASP A 72 -2.82 17.57 -2.47
CA ASP A 72 -2.98 16.64 -1.34
C ASP A 72 -2.54 15.20 -1.71
N LEU A 73 -2.63 14.85 -3.00
CA LEU A 73 -2.15 13.58 -3.58
C LEU A 73 -0.66 13.59 -3.95
N GLY A 74 0.05 14.70 -3.71
CA GLY A 74 1.48 14.87 -3.99
C GLY A 74 1.82 15.02 -5.48
N MET A 75 0.87 15.44 -6.32
CA MET A 75 1.09 15.63 -7.75
C MET A 75 1.77 16.95 -8.06
N LYS A 76 2.69 16.94 -9.04
CA LYS A 76 3.30 18.17 -9.55
C LYS A 76 2.33 18.88 -10.50
N LEU A 77 1.93 20.10 -10.15
CA LEU A 77 1.01 20.87 -10.97
C LEU A 77 1.76 21.74 -11.97
N TYR A 78 1.32 21.67 -13.23
CA TYR A 78 1.74 22.56 -14.30
C TYR A 78 0.49 23.24 -14.84
N ALA A 79 0.51 24.55 -15.06
CA ALA A 79 -0.68 25.24 -15.54
C ALA A 79 -0.38 26.42 -16.46
N THR A 80 -1.30 26.75 -17.36
CA THR A 80 -1.17 27.99 -18.14
C THR A 80 -1.28 29.21 -17.23
N LYS A 81 -0.61 30.32 -17.58
CA LYS A 81 -0.48 31.51 -16.71
C LYS A 81 -1.72 31.88 -15.89
N GLY A 82 -2.87 32.07 -16.54
CA GLY A 82 -4.09 32.45 -15.83
C GLY A 82 -4.68 31.36 -14.92
N THR A 83 -4.46 30.08 -15.24
CA THR A 83 -4.83 28.96 -14.38
C THR A 83 -3.84 28.81 -13.22
N ALA A 84 -2.54 29.01 -13.46
CA ALA A 84 -1.50 29.01 -12.44
C ALA A 84 -1.74 30.10 -11.39
N GLU A 85 -2.06 31.33 -11.81
CA GLU A 85 -2.42 32.43 -10.91
C GLU A 85 -3.61 32.08 -9.99
N ALA A 86 -4.64 31.44 -10.54
CA ALA A 86 -5.81 31.00 -9.76
C ALA A 86 -5.43 29.92 -8.72
N ILE A 87 -4.62 28.93 -9.11
CA ILE A 87 -4.17 27.85 -8.23
C ILE A 87 -3.22 28.37 -7.14
N ALA A 88 -2.27 29.23 -7.51
CA ALA A 88 -1.28 29.80 -6.60
C ALA A 88 -1.93 30.68 -5.51
N SER A 89 -3.15 31.19 -5.73
CA SER A 89 -3.90 31.96 -4.73
C SER A 89 -4.23 31.14 -3.46
N LEU A 90 -4.22 29.80 -3.55
CA LEU A 90 -4.34 28.91 -2.39
C LEU A 90 -3.01 28.60 -1.69
N GLY A 91 -1.89 29.12 -2.18
CA GLY A 91 -0.55 28.75 -1.69
C GLY A 91 -0.05 27.40 -2.19
N ILE A 92 -0.64 26.87 -3.26
CA ILE A 92 -0.21 25.62 -3.91
C ILE A 92 0.90 25.93 -4.91
N ASP A 93 1.98 25.14 -4.88
CA ASP A 93 3.07 25.23 -5.84
C ASP A 93 2.62 24.76 -7.24
N VAL A 94 2.72 25.65 -8.22
CA VAL A 94 2.34 25.37 -9.62
C VAL A 94 3.36 25.95 -10.59
N ILE A 95 3.84 25.12 -11.51
CA ILE A 95 4.78 25.53 -12.54
C ILE A 95 4.00 26.17 -13.69
N THR A 96 4.26 27.44 -13.95
CA THR A 96 3.60 28.16 -15.05
C THR A 96 4.16 27.73 -16.40
N LEU A 97 3.27 27.36 -17.32
CA LEU A 97 3.55 27.07 -18.72
C LEU A 97 2.98 28.19 -19.61
N ASN A 98 3.66 28.49 -20.71
CA ASN A 98 3.15 29.43 -21.69
C ASN A 98 2.16 28.76 -22.64
N LYS A 99 1.32 29.56 -23.28
CA LYS A 99 0.34 29.05 -24.25
C LYS A 99 1.03 28.60 -25.53
N PHE A 100 0.32 27.78 -26.30
CA PHE A 100 0.78 27.33 -27.60
C PHE A 100 0.99 28.53 -28.53
N GLY A 101 2.10 28.55 -29.27
CA GLY A 101 2.50 29.67 -30.13
C GLY A 101 3.40 30.73 -29.49
N GLU A 102 3.52 30.77 -28.15
CA GLU A 102 4.49 31.63 -27.45
C GLU A 102 5.80 30.87 -27.21
N ASP A 103 5.72 29.69 -26.58
CA ASP A 103 6.81 28.72 -26.52
C ASP A 103 6.27 27.28 -26.50
N ASN A 104 7.12 26.30 -26.84
CA ASN A 104 6.74 24.88 -26.83
C ASN A 104 6.81 24.26 -25.41
N SER A 105 6.59 25.02 -24.33
CA SER A 105 6.73 24.53 -22.95
C SER A 105 5.79 23.38 -22.64
N ILE A 106 4.50 23.46 -23.01
CA ILE A 106 3.53 22.36 -22.83
C ILE A 106 4.01 21.09 -23.54
N ILE A 107 4.51 21.21 -24.78
CA ILE A 107 5.01 20.06 -25.55
C ILE A 107 6.24 19.46 -24.88
N LYS A 108 7.22 20.28 -24.50
CA LYS A 108 8.44 19.82 -23.81
C LYS A 108 8.10 19.09 -22.51
N THR A 109 7.14 19.62 -21.75
CA THR A 109 6.67 19.00 -20.51
C THR A 109 5.99 17.67 -20.78
N LEU A 110 5.16 17.55 -21.82
CA LEU A 110 4.58 16.26 -22.24
C LEU A 110 5.64 15.25 -22.67
N GLU A 111 6.63 15.68 -23.44
CA GLU A 111 7.74 14.85 -23.94
C GLU A 111 8.72 14.42 -22.84
N SER A 112 8.67 15.04 -21.65
CA SER A 112 9.45 14.62 -20.49
C SER A 112 9.05 13.23 -19.97
N GLY A 113 7.86 12.74 -20.34
CA GLY A 113 7.33 11.46 -19.85
C GLY A 113 6.90 11.47 -18.39
N THR A 114 6.84 12.65 -17.74
CA THR A 114 6.46 12.82 -16.33
C THR A 114 4.97 13.14 -16.11
N ILE A 115 4.24 13.43 -17.19
CA ILE A 115 2.83 13.84 -17.12
C ILE A 115 1.92 12.63 -17.12
N ARG A 116 0.99 12.61 -16.17
CA ARG A 116 -0.02 11.57 -15.98
C ARG A 116 -1.27 11.84 -16.81
N PHE A 117 -1.83 13.04 -16.69
CA PHE A 117 -2.94 13.48 -17.51
C PHE A 117 -2.90 15.00 -17.75
N VAL A 118 -3.66 15.43 -18.74
CA VAL A 118 -3.85 16.82 -19.12
C VAL A 118 -5.33 17.15 -18.98
N LEU A 119 -5.65 18.29 -18.37
CA LEU A 119 -7.00 18.86 -18.35
C LEU A 119 -7.02 20.12 -19.21
N ILE A 120 -7.87 20.12 -20.24
CA ILE A 120 -8.13 21.29 -21.08
C ILE A 120 -9.64 21.52 -21.18
N THR A 121 -10.16 22.53 -20.50
CA THR A 121 -11.56 22.93 -20.69
C THR A 121 -11.62 23.91 -21.86
N GLY A 122 -12.22 23.49 -22.96
CA GLY A 122 -12.20 24.23 -24.22
C GLY A 122 -12.99 25.54 -24.21
N ARG A 123 -12.58 26.46 -25.09
CA ARG A 123 -13.41 27.54 -25.61
C ARG A 123 -13.74 27.25 -27.07
N SER A 124 -14.90 27.72 -27.54
CA SER A 124 -15.38 27.49 -28.90
C SER A 124 -14.71 28.40 -29.95
N ASP A 125 -13.70 29.20 -29.59
CA ASP A 125 -12.96 30.05 -30.53
C ASP A 125 -11.91 29.26 -31.33
N LYS A 126 -11.60 29.74 -32.54
CA LYS A 126 -10.77 29.01 -33.52
C LYS A 126 -9.36 28.72 -33.04
N ASP A 127 -8.75 29.67 -32.32
CA ASP A 127 -7.37 29.53 -31.85
C ASP A 127 -7.29 28.49 -30.73
N SER A 128 -8.24 28.50 -29.78
CA SER A 128 -8.33 27.50 -28.71
C SER A 128 -8.60 26.08 -29.25
N VAL A 129 -9.37 25.95 -30.33
CA VAL A 129 -9.61 24.65 -30.99
C VAL A 129 -8.34 24.11 -31.64
N ARG A 130 -7.53 24.97 -32.26
CA ARG A 130 -6.25 24.59 -32.86
C ARG A 130 -5.27 24.08 -31.81
N ASP A 131 -5.14 24.82 -30.71
CA ASP A 131 -4.28 24.44 -29.58
C ASP A 131 -4.71 23.11 -28.97
N TYR A 132 -6.03 22.91 -28.79
CA TYR A 132 -6.59 21.65 -28.30
C TYR A 132 -6.23 20.48 -29.22
N ILE A 133 -6.39 20.61 -30.53
CA ILE A 133 -6.09 19.53 -31.49
C ILE A 133 -4.62 19.11 -31.38
N GLU A 134 -3.71 20.09 -31.25
CA GLU A 134 -2.28 19.81 -31.20
C GLU A 134 -1.86 19.15 -29.88
N ILE A 135 -2.37 19.63 -28.75
CA ILE A 135 -2.13 19.01 -27.44
C ILE A 135 -2.74 17.61 -27.38
N HIS A 136 -3.98 17.45 -27.84
CA HIS A 136 -4.65 16.16 -27.86
C HIS A 136 -3.88 15.14 -28.71
N ARG A 137 -3.38 15.54 -29.89
CA ARG A 137 -2.53 14.69 -30.73
C ARG A 137 -1.22 14.29 -30.04
N LYS A 138 -0.59 15.23 -29.33
CA LYS A 138 0.63 14.94 -28.54
C LYS A 138 0.33 14.01 -27.35
N CYS A 139 -0.79 14.18 -26.67
CA CYS A 139 -1.24 13.30 -25.60
C CYS A 139 -1.40 11.86 -26.11
N ILE A 140 -2.04 11.66 -27.27
CA ILE A 140 -2.15 10.33 -27.91
C ILE A 140 -0.78 9.72 -28.18
N LEU A 141 0.15 10.49 -28.77
CA LEU A 141 1.50 10.01 -29.10
C LEU A 141 2.32 9.61 -27.86
N GLN A 142 2.07 10.25 -26.71
CA GLN A 142 2.76 9.98 -25.45
C GLN A 142 1.98 9.02 -24.52
N SER A 143 0.83 8.52 -24.97
CA SER A 143 -0.11 7.73 -24.16
C SER A 143 -0.44 8.43 -22.84
N VAL A 144 -0.77 9.73 -22.91
CA VAL A 144 -1.19 10.57 -21.79
C VAL A 144 -2.69 10.82 -21.92
N THR A 145 -3.44 10.64 -20.83
CA THR A 145 -4.88 10.89 -20.82
C THR A 145 -5.15 12.39 -20.97
N CYS A 146 -6.02 12.77 -21.91
CA CYS A 146 -6.47 14.15 -22.10
C CYS A 146 -7.94 14.24 -21.70
N LEU A 147 -8.23 15.04 -20.67
CA LEU A 147 -9.57 15.29 -20.13
C LEU A 147 -10.05 16.67 -20.56
N THR A 148 -11.33 16.77 -20.93
CA THR A 148 -11.93 18.01 -21.45
C THR A 148 -12.97 18.64 -20.52
N SER A 149 -13.22 18.00 -19.37
CA SER A 149 -14.18 18.44 -18.36
C SER A 149 -13.55 18.40 -16.97
N LEU A 150 -13.88 19.41 -16.15
CA LEU A 150 -13.54 19.45 -14.73
C LEU A 150 -14.18 18.31 -13.96
N ASP A 151 -15.41 17.91 -14.29
CA ASP A 151 -16.13 16.83 -13.60
C ASP A 151 -15.40 15.50 -13.76
N THR A 152 -14.99 15.19 -14.99
CA THR A 152 -14.21 13.98 -15.29
C THR A 152 -12.86 14.02 -14.60
N ALA A 153 -12.20 15.17 -14.55
CA ALA A 153 -10.93 15.31 -13.84
C ALA A 153 -11.06 15.18 -12.32
N ASN A 154 -12.15 15.66 -11.73
CA ASN A 154 -12.47 15.44 -10.33
C ASN A 154 -12.71 13.96 -10.02
N ALA A 155 -13.55 13.29 -10.82
CA ALA A 155 -13.77 11.85 -10.71
C ALA A 155 -12.45 11.06 -10.86
N PHE A 156 -11.59 11.47 -11.79
CA PHE A 156 -10.27 10.87 -11.98
C PHE A 156 -9.44 11.01 -10.69
N ALA A 157 -9.34 12.21 -10.13
CA ALA A 157 -8.62 12.47 -8.89
C ALA A 157 -9.17 11.65 -7.69
N ASP A 158 -10.50 11.50 -7.59
CA ASP A 158 -11.13 10.67 -6.55
C ASP A 158 -10.80 9.18 -6.70
N ILE A 159 -10.73 8.69 -7.95
CA ILE A 159 -10.24 7.33 -8.24
C ILE A 159 -8.79 7.18 -7.80
N ILE A 160 -7.92 8.16 -8.08
CA ILE A 160 -6.52 8.12 -7.63
C ILE A 160 -6.45 8.04 -6.11
N ALA A 161 -7.22 8.89 -5.42
CA ALA A 161 -7.28 8.92 -3.97
C ALA A 161 -7.77 7.58 -3.38
N SER A 162 -8.72 6.92 -4.06
CA SER A 162 -9.30 5.64 -3.61
C SER A 162 -8.37 4.43 -3.72
N ARG A 163 -7.27 4.54 -4.47
CA ARG A 163 -6.28 3.46 -4.69
C ARG A 163 -6.81 2.20 -5.37
N PHE A 164 -8.01 2.24 -5.95
CA PHE A 164 -8.52 1.14 -6.75
C PHE A 164 -7.63 0.90 -7.98
N ASN A 165 -7.39 -0.37 -8.29
CA ASN A 165 -6.64 -0.86 -9.43
C ASN A 165 -7.18 -2.23 -9.86
N LEU A 166 -6.72 -2.75 -10.99
CA LEU A 166 -7.19 -4.02 -11.55
C LEU A 166 -7.06 -5.22 -10.60
N GLY A 167 -6.12 -5.17 -9.65
CA GLY A 167 -5.88 -6.25 -8.70
C GLY A 167 -6.64 -6.13 -7.38
N ASN A 168 -7.30 -5.00 -7.10
CA ASN A 168 -8.01 -4.80 -5.83
C ASN A 168 -9.48 -4.34 -6.00
N THR A 169 -10.07 -4.59 -7.17
CA THR A 169 -11.49 -4.36 -7.44
C THR A 169 -12.23 -5.67 -7.61
N GLU A 170 -13.46 -5.74 -7.08
CA GLU A 170 -14.28 -6.96 -7.15
C GLU A 170 -14.77 -7.21 -8.58
N LEU A 171 -14.62 -8.43 -9.10
CA LEU A 171 -15.34 -8.82 -10.31
C LEU A 171 -16.77 -9.16 -9.95
N VAL A 172 -17.71 -8.47 -10.60
CA VAL A 172 -19.14 -8.61 -10.34
C VAL A 172 -19.77 -9.44 -11.44
N ASP A 173 -20.35 -10.59 -11.08
CA ASP A 173 -21.19 -11.36 -12.00
C ASP A 173 -22.55 -10.68 -12.13
N ILE A 174 -22.80 -10.05 -13.28
CA ILE A 174 -24.06 -9.35 -13.56
C ILE A 174 -25.28 -10.30 -13.58
N ASN A 175 -25.07 -11.60 -13.81
CA ASN A 175 -26.14 -12.59 -13.77
C ASN A 175 -26.51 -12.99 -12.34
N ASN A 176 -25.64 -12.69 -11.37
CA ASN A 176 -25.80 -13.07 -9.97
C ASN A 176 -25.49 -11.88 -9.04
N LEU A 177 -26.14 -10.74 -9.31
CA LEU A 177 -26.02 -9.55 -8.46
C LEU A 177 -26.67 -9.79 -7.10
N ARG A 178 -25.98 -9.36 -6.03
CA ARG A 178 -26.56 -9.34 -4.68
C ARG A 178 -27.77 -8.40 -4.68
N THR A 179 -28.89 -8.87 -4.16
CA THR A 179 -30.14 -8.10 -4.05
C THR A 179 -30.19 -7.19 -2.82
N GLU A 180 -29.36 -7.49 -1.81
CA GLU A 180 -29.23 -6.73 -0.59
C GLU A 180 -27.78 -6.65 -0.13
N LYS A 181 -27.49 -5.67 0.73
CA LYS A 181 -26.19 -5.60 1.40
C LYS A 181 -26.11 -6.70 2.44
N SER A 182 -25.01 -7.42 2.47
CA SER A 182 -24.77 -8.48 3.46
C SER A 182 -24.23 -7.87 4.76
N LYS A 183 -24.20 -8.66 5.84
CA LYS A 183 -23.50 -8.28 7.07
C LYS A 183 -22.32 -9.22 7.27
N LEU A 184 -21.14 -8.67 7.52
CA LEU A 184 -19.96 -9.44 7.89
C LEU A 184 -19.59 -9.14 9.34
N ASN A 185 -19.44 -10.19 10.14
CA ASN A 185 -18.90 -10.06 11.49
C ASN A 185 -17.39 -9.94 11.44
N PHE A 186 -16.82 -9.15 12.34
CA PHE A 186 -15.38 -8.98 12.45
C PHE A 186 -14.94 -8.99 13.91
N ALA A 187 -13.68 -9.36 14.12
CA ALA A 187 -12.94 -9.12 15.35
C ALA A 187 -11.78 -8.17 15.04
N LYS A 188 -11.66 -7.05 15.75
CA LYS A 188 -10.50 -6.18 15.67
C LYS A 188 -9.50 -6.59 16.73
N MET A 189 -8.29 -6.96 16.33
CA MET A 189 -7.26 -7.46 17.23
C MET A 189 -5.94 -6.75 16.98
N GLN A 190 -5.05 -6.75 17.97
CA GLN A 190 -3.70 -6.24 17.82
C GLN A 190 -2.65 -7.17 18.43
N GLY A 191 -1.45 -7.13 17.85
CA GLY A 191 -0.23 -7.64 18.47
C GLY A 191 0.80 -6.52 18.50
N THR A 192 1.30 -6.19 19.69
CA THR A 192 2.26 -5.09 19.91
C THR A 192 1.88 -3.78 19.19
N GLY A 193 0.60 -3.40 19.24
CA GLY A 193 0.08 -2.15 18.70
C GLY A 193 -0.16 -2.13 17.19
N ASN A 194 0.15 -3.21 16.47
CA ASN A 194 -0.18 -3.37 15.05
C ASN A 194 -1.56 -4.05 14.94
N ASP A 195 -2.56 -3.29 14.44
CA ASP A 195 -3.97 -3.66 14.47
C ASP A 195 -4.50 -4.15 13.11
N TYR A 196 -5.19 -5.29 13.12
CA TYR A 196 -5.84 -5.87 11.94
C TYR A 196 -7.31 -6.18 12.22
N ILE A 197 -8.10 -6.22 11.16
CA ILE A 197 -9.51 -6.61 11.20
C ILE A 197 -9.63 -8.05 10.70
N TYR A 198 -10.12 -8.94 11.56
CA TYR A 198 -10.22 -10.37 11.31
C TYR A 198 -11.63 -10.73 10.88
N PHE A 199 -11.73 -11.45 9.77
CA PHE A 199 -12.97 -12.03 9.30
C PHE A 199 -12.85 -13.54 9.28
N GLU A 200 -13.84 -14.19 9.87
CA GLU A 200 -14.06 -15.61 9.68
C GLU A 200 -14.62 -15.83 8.28
N ASN A 201 -13.89 -16.57 7.44
CA ASN A 201 -14.24 -16.85 6.04
C ASN A 201 -14.25 -18.37 5.78
N LEU A 202 -14.73 -19.15 6.74
CA LEU A 202 -14.74 -20.63 6.68
C LEU A 202 -15.68 -21.18 5.59
N ASN A 203 -16.63 -20.38 5.13
CA ASN A 203 -17.58 -20.67 4.05
C ASN A 203 -17.20 -20.04 2.71
N GLY A 204 -16.16 -19.20 2.66
CA GLY A 204 -15.70 -18.53 1.45
C GLY A 204 -16.64 -17.43 0.92
N GLU A 205 -17.44 -16.79 1.78
CA GLU A 205 -18.39 -15.73 1.37
C GLU A 205 -17.70 -14.42 0.91
N ILE A 206 -16.47 -14.17 1.35
CA ILE A 206 -15.73 -12.95 0.98
C ILE A 206 -15.04 -13.15 -0.38
N ALA A 207 -15.72 -12.74 -1.45
CA ALA A 207 -15.25 -12.89 -2.83
C ALA A 207 -14.07 -11.97 -3.23
N SER A 208 -14.01 -10.75 -2.71
CA SER A 208 -12.90 -9.80 -2.99
C SER A 208 -12.37 -9.18 -1.69
N PRO A 209 -11.44 -9.86 -1.01
CA PRO A 209 -10.81 -9.35 0.19
C PRO A 209 -9.97 -8.09 -0.06
N GLU A 210 -9.41 -7.95 -1.27
CA GLU A 210 -8.57 -6.83 -1.68
C GLU A 210 -9.39 -5.52 -1.67
N SER A 211 -10.57 -5.53 -2.29
CA SER A 211 -11.50 -4.40 -2.29
C SER A 211 -12.07 -4.11 -0.89
N LEU A 212 -12.39 -5.18 -0.16
CA LEU A 212 -12.86 -5.07 1.23
C LEU A 212 -11.84 -4.33 2.09
N SER A 213 -10.56 -4.70 1.98
CA SER A 213 -9.48 -4.15 2.80
C SER A 213 -9.35 -2.63 2.66
N ILE A 214 -9.44 -2.08 1.45
CA ILE A 214 -9.35 -0.63 1.21
C ILE A 214 -10.46 0.10 1.96
N THR A 215 -11.68 -0.44 1.91
CA THR A 215 -12.85 0.21 2.48
C THR A 215 -12.86 0.14 4.01
N VAL A 216 -12.55 -1.02 4.59
CA VAL A 216 -12.67 -1.23 6.04
C VAL A 216 -11.47 -0.72 6.82
N CYS A 217 -10.29 -0.64 6.19
CA CYS A 217 -9.06 -0.17 6.84
C CYS A 217 -8.98 1.35 6.91
N ASP A 218 -9.81 2.10 6.17
CA ASP A 218 -9.90 3.54 6.31
C ASP A 218 -10.30 3.91 7.75
N ARG A 219 -9.51 4.74 8.42
CA ARG A 219 -9.71 5.09 9.84
C ARG A 219 -10.82 6.12 10.06
N HIS A 220 -11.28 6.82 9.02
CA HIS A 220 -12.34 7.83 9.10
C HIS A 220 -13.67 7.31 8.58
N TYR A 221 -13.64 6.48 7.53
CA TYR A 221 -14.82 5.99 6.83
C TYR A 221 -15.07 4.48 7.01
N GLY A 222 -14.12 3.76 7.61
CA GLY A 222 -14.20 2.33 7.92
C GLY A 222 -14.05 2.04 9.42
N ILE A 223 -13.59 0.82 9.74
CA ILE A 223 -13.25 0.40 11.11
C ILE A 223 -11.88 0.97 11.52
N GLY A 224 -10.99 1.10 10.54
CA GLY A 224 -9.60 1.48 10.73
C GLY A 224 -8.72 0.30 11.13
N GLY A 225 -7.62 0.08 10.41
CA GLY A 225 -6.62 -0.94 10.72
C GLY A 225 -5.47 -0.90 9.72
N ASP A 226 -4.40 -1.63 9.99
CA ASP A 226 -3.25 -1.74 9.07
C ASP A 226 -3.52 -2.73 7.92
N GLY A 227 -4.57 -3.54 8.04
CA GLY A 227 -5.08 -4.44 7.01
C GLY A 227 -6.23 -5.31 7.52
N ILE A 228 -6.61 -6.29 6.69
CA ILE A 228 -7.55 -7.35 7.08
C ILE A 228 -6.88 -8.72 7.06
N VAL A 229 -7.42 -9.64 7.86
CA VAL A 229 -7.01 -11.04 7.92
C VAL A 229 -8.24 -11.91 7.72
N LEU A 230 -8.14 -12.87 6.81
CA LEU A 230 -9.15 -13.90 6.63
C LEU A 230 -8.69 -15.19 7.30
N ILE A 231 -9.58 -15.76 8.10
CA ILE A 231 -9.42 -17.09 8.71
C ILE A 231 -10.29 -18.06 7.91
N GLU A 232 -9.64 -18.89 7.11
CA GLU A 232 -10.24 -19.80 6.14
C GLU A 232 -10.02 -21.26 6.54
N LYS A 233 -10.77 -22.18 5.93
CA LYS A 233 -10.52 -23.62 6.07
C LYS A 233 -9.21 -24.01 5.39
N SER A 234 -8.47 -24.93 6.01
CA SER A 234 -7.29 -25.56 5.43
C SER A 234 -7.50 -27.07 5.36
N GLU A 235 -6.98 -27.69 4.29
CA GLU A 235 -6.95 -29.15 4.15
C GLU A 235 -5.65 -29.76 4.73
N VAL A 236 -4.69 -28.92 5.12
CA VAL A 236 -3.33 -29.35 5.51
C VAL A 236 -2.87 -28.81 6.87
N ALA A 237 -3.66 -27.95 7.51
CA ALA A 237 -3.39 -27.33 8.79
C ALA A 237 -4.71 -27.10 9.57
N ASP A 238 -4.65 -26.61 10.81
CA ASP A 238 -5.85 -26.36 11.62
C ASP A 238 -6.70 -25.19 11.08
N ALA A 239 -6.06 -24.23 10.41
CA ALA A 239 -6.73 -23.16 9.65
C ALA A 239 -5.79 -22.58 8.59
N LYS A 240 -6.34 -21.80 7.67
CA LYS A 240 -5.60 -21.01 6.68
C LYS A 240 -5.74 -19.52 6.98
N MET A 241 -4.64 -18.79 6.87
CA MET A 241 -4.60 -17.35 7.02
C MET A 241 -4.23 -16.68 5.70
N ARG A 242 -5.06 -15.73 5.27
CA ARG A 242 -4.73 -14.76 4.20
C ARG A 242 -4.75 -13.36 4.78
N ILE A 243 -3.86 -12.50 4.31
CA ILE A 243 -3.69 -11.14 4.84
C ILE A 243 -3.64 -10.15 3.70
N PHE A 244 -4.37 -9.05 3.84
CA PHE A 244 -4.42 -7.97 2.86
C PHE A 244 -4.08 -6.67 3.57
N ASN A 245 -3.13 -5.93 3.01
CA ASN A 245 -2.76 -4.60 3.51
C ASN A 245 -3.88 -3.61 3.23
N LYS A 246 -3.85 -2.45 3.89
CA LYS A 246 -4.80 -1.34 3.67
C LYS A 246 -4.91 -0.84 2.23
N ASP A 247 -3.97 -1.17 1.35
CA ASP A 247 -3.98 -0.81 -0.08
C ASP A 247 -4.57 -1.91 -1.00
N GLY A 248 -5.04 -3.03 -0.44
CA GLY A 248 -5.56 -4.17 -1.18
C GLY A 248 -4.52 -5.24 -1.53
N SER A 249 -3.23 -4.99 -1.34
CA SER A 249 -2.19 -5.97 -1.68
C SER A 249 -2.18 -7.16 -0.71
N GLU A 250 -2.11 -8.38 -1.25
CA GLU A 250 -2.00 -9.60 -0.45
C GLU A 250 -0.56 -9.76 0.09
N GLY A 251 -0.44 -9.89 1.40
CA GLY A 251 0.81 -10.18 2.09
C GLY A 251 1.08 -11.68 2.20
N LYS A 252 2.35 -12.08 2.19
CA LYS A 252 2.71 -13.50 2.33
C LYS A 252 2.68 -14.01 3.78
N MET A 253 2.98 -13.12 4.72
CA MET A 253 3.10 -13.42 6.14
C MET A 253 3.09 -12.12 6.96
N ALA A 254 2.50 -12.15 8.15
CA ALA A 254 2.68 -11.12 9.17
C ALA A 254 2.75 -11.78 10.55
N GLY A 255 3.91 -11.64 11.22
CA GLY A 255 4.16 -12.27 12.52
C GLY A 255 3.22 -11.78 13.62
N ASN A 256 2.73 -10.54 13.54
CA ASN A 256 1.72 -10.02 14.49
C ASN A 256 0.36 -10.62 14.22
N SER A 257 -0.05 -10.67 12.96
CA SER A 257 -1.39 -11.08 12.59
C SER A 257 -1.67 -12.55 12.92
N ILE A 258 -0.69 -13.43 12.68
CA ILE A 258 -0.83 -14.86 12.92
C ILE A 258 -0.97 -15.22 14.41
N ARG A 259 -0.38 -14.44 15.32
CA ARG A 259 -0.57 -14.62 16.77
C ARG A 259 -2.04 -14.41 17.15
N CYS A 260 -2.67 -13.40 16.58
CA CYS A 260 -4.09 -13.13 16.80
C CYS A 260 -4.99 -14.19 16.16
N VAL A 261 -4.61 -14.80 15.02
CA VAL A 261 -5.33 -15.98 14.49
C VAL A 261 -5.30 -17.13 15.49
N GLY A 262 -4.13 -17.43 16.07
CA GLY A 262 -4.01 -18.47 17.10
C GLY A 262 -4.90 -18.21 18.32
N LYS A 263 -4.94 -16.96 18.80
CA LYS A 263 -5.87 -16.53 19.84
C LYS A 263 -7.33 -16.70 19.44
N TYR A 264 -7.72 -16.18 18.26
CA TYR A 264 -9.09 -16.22 17.78
C TYR A 264 -9.62 -17.65 17.70
N LEU A 265 -8.83 -18.58 17.14
CA LEU A 265 -9.22 -19.99 17.00
C LEU A 265 -9.40 -20.69 18.34
N TYR A 266 -8.53 -20.42 19.32
CA TYR A 266 -8.63 -21.02 20.64
C TYR A 266 -9.78 -20.43 21.46
N ASP A 267 -9.86 -19.10 21.53
CA ASP A 267 -10.84 -18.39 22.36
C ASP A 267 -12.28 -18.60 21.83
N ASN A 268 -12.46 -18.84 20.52
CA ASN A 268 -13.76 -19.19 19.93
C ASN A 268 -13.99 -20.71 19.81
N HIS A 269 -13.15 -21.54 20.46
CA HIS A 269 -13.30 -23.00 20.53
C HIS A 269 -13.24 -23.75 19.18
N TYR A 270 -12.68 -23.14 18.13
CA TYR A 270 -12.38 -23.82 16.87
C TYR A 270 -11.24 -24.84 17.05
N VAL A 271 -10.30 -24.55 17.96
CA VAL A 271 -9.18 -25.43 18.31
C VAL A 271 -9.02 -25.48 19.83
N ASN A 272 -8.97 -26.68 20.41
CA ASN A 272 -8.85 -26.88 21.86
C ASN A 272 -7.45 -27.37 22.29
N SER A 273 -6.41 -26.95 21.56
CA SER A 273 -5.01 -27.37 21.77
C SER A 273 -4.11 -26.15 21.93
N GLU A 274 -3.09 -26.25 22.79
CA GLU A 274 -2.05 -25.21 22.93
C GLU A 274 -1.08 -25.18 21.74
N LEU A 275 -1.05 -26.26 20.95
CA LEU A 275 -0.24 -26.37 19.74
C LEU A 275 -1.17 -26.45 18.55
N LEU A 276 -0.95 -25.57 17.58
CA LEU A 276 -1.68 -25.58 16.32
C LEU A 276 -0.79 -25.17 15.15
N THR A 277 -1.31 -25.40 13.95
CA THR A 277 -0.68 -25.16 12.67
C THR A 277 -1.56 -24.28 11.81
N ILE A 278 -0.97 -23.27 11.18
CA ILE A 278 -1.66 -22.32 10.31
C ILE A 278 -1.03 -22.36 8.93
N GLU A 279 -1.82 -22.64 7.90
CA GLU A 279 -1.43 -22.51 6.50
C GLU A 279 -1.32 -21.02 6.13
N THR A 280 -0.21 -20.63 5.52
CA THR A 280 0.01 -19.28 4.99
C THR A 280 0.61 -19.36 3.58
N ALA A 281 0.62 -18.26 2.84
CA ALA A 281 1.33 -18.17 1.55
C ALA A 281 2.85 -18.40 1.66
N SER A 282 3.42 -18.34 2.88
CA SER A 282 4.82 -18.66 3.17
C SER A 282 5.04 -20.09 3.69
N GLY A 283 4.02 -20.95 3.58
CA GLY A 283 4.00 -22.31 4.11
C GLY A 283 3.33 -22.43 5.49
N ILE A 284 3.28 -23.65 6.02
CA ILE A 284 2.64 -23.95 7.31
C ILE A 284 3.52 -23.43 8.46
N LYS A 285 2.89 -22.72 9.40
CA LYS A 285 3.54 -22.20 10.61
C LYS A 285 3.03 -22.92 11.84
N LYS A 286 3.95 -23.28 12.75
CA LYS A 286 3.64 -23.91 14.04
C LYS A 286 3.53 -22.84 15.11
N LEU A 287 2.44 -22.87 15.85
CA LEU A 287 2.15 -21.95 16.94
C LEU A 287 2.12 -22.70 18.26
N ARG A 288 2.56 -22.03 19.33
CA ARG A 288 2.33 -22.43 20.72
C ARG A 288 1.64 -21.30 21.46
N LEU A 289 0.48 -21.60 22.02
CA LEU A 289 -0.37 -20.67 22.77
C LEU A 289 0.00 -20.70 24.24
N TYR A 290 0.01 -19.54 24.89
CA TYR A 290 0.13 -19.40 26.34
C TYR A 290 -1.19 -18.89 26.90
N ILE A 291 -1.87 -19.76 27.64
CA ILE A 291 -3.24 -19.55 28.12
C ILE A 291 -3.20 -19.19 29.60
N TYR A 292 -3.96 -18.17 29.95
CA TYR A 292 -4.18 -17.75 31.33
C TYR A 292 -5.63 -17.31 31.48
N GLY A 293 -6.29 -17.70 32.58
CA GLY A 293 -7.71 -17.38 32.78
C GLY A 293 -8.66 -17.97 31.71
N GLY A 294 -8.26 -19.04 31.03
CA GLY A 294 -9.05 -19.65 29.95
C GLY A 294 -8.97 -18.95 28.59
N GLN A 295 -8.11 -17.93 28.45
CA GLN A 295 -7.91 -17.20 27.20
C GLN A 295 -6.43 -17.16 26.81
N VAL A 296 -6.16 -17.05 25.52
CA VAL A 296 -4.78 -16.85 25.02
C VAL A 296 -4.33 -15.42 25.30
N HIS A 297 -3.17 -15.26 25.93
CA HIS A 297 -2.55 -13.94 26.16
C HIS A 297 -1.32 -13.69 25.31
N SER A 298 -0.56 -14.74 25.01
CA SER A 298 0.67 -14.67 24.22
C SER A 298 0.78 -15.88 23.32
N VAL A 299 1.46 -15.72 22.20
CA VAL A 299 1.66 -16.78 21.20
C VAL A 299 3.10 -16.78 20.71
N SER A 300 3.71 -17.95 20.73
CA SER A 300 4.98 -18.24 20.05
C SER A 300 4.70 -18.75 18.64
N VAL A 301 5.42 -18.22 17.66
CA VAL A 301 5.33 -18.56 16.24
C VAL A 301 6.70 -19.01 15.77
N ASN A 302 6.76 -20.19 15.14
CA ASN A 302 7.96 -20.59 14.41
C ASN A 302 8.02 -19.85 13.08
N MET A 303 8.96 -18.91 12.95
CA MET A 303 9.14 -18.07 11.77
C MET A 303 9.95 -18.79 10.67
N GLY A 304 10.58 -19.91 10.98
CA GLY A 304 11.45 -20.67 10.08
C GLY A 304 12.90 -20.19 10.14
N LYS A 305 13.71 -20.66 9.19
CA LYS A 305 15.13 -20.26 9.09
C LYS A 305 15.27 -18.87 8.49
N SER A 306 16.18 -18.08 9.04
CA SER A 306 16.64 -16.85 8.43
C SER A 306 17.58 -17.14 7.26
N GLU A 307 17.57 -16.27 6.27
CA GLU A 307 18.47 -16.30 5.13
C GLU A 307 19.36 -15.06 5.16
N LEU A 308 20.67 -15.25 4.95
CA LEU A 308 21.71 -14.22 5.03
C LEU A 308 22.34 -13.93 3.67
N SER A 309 22.13 -14.80 2.68
CA SER A 309 22.71 -14.66 1.35
C SER A 309 22.13 -13.48 0.58
N PRO A 310 22.98 -12.53 0.09
CA PRO A 310 22.52 -11.36 -0.65
C PRO A 310 21.61 -11.73 -1.84
N LYS A 311 21.96 -12.79 -2.58
CA LYS A 311 21.20 -13.24 -3.76
C LYS A 311 19.78 -13.70 -3.41
N LYS A 312 19.58 -14.27 -2.23
CA LYS A 312 18.27 -14.77 -1.78
C LYS A 312 17.46 -13.73 -0.99
N ILE A 313 18.09 -12.64 -0.54
CA ILE A 313 17.44 -11.45 0.05
C ILE A 313 17.11 -10.37 -1.01
N PRO A 314 17.28 -10.69 -2.30
CA PRO A 314 17.65 -9.75 -3.38
C PRO A 314 18.36 -8.44 -2.96
N VAL A 315 19.63 -8.52 -2.60
CA VAL A 315 20.51 -7.35 -2.36
C VAL A 315 21.62 -7.33 -3.41
N LEU A 316 21.84 -6.19 -4.05
CA LEU A 316 22.89 -5.99 -5.05
C LEU A 316 24.26 -5.74 -4.41
N LEU A 317 24.69 -6.66 -3.54
CA LEU A 317 26.03 -6.69 -2.94
C LEU A 317 26.62 -8.09 -3.09
N ASP A 318 27.91 -8.15 -3.39
CA ASP A 318 28.64 -9.42 -3.49
C ASP A 318 28.98 -10.00 -2.11
N GLY A 319 29.11 -11.33 -2.06
CA GLY A 319 29.52 -12.10 -0.89
C GLY A 319 28.55 -13.21 -0.51
N GLU A 320 28.89 -13.95 0.54
CA GLU A 320 28.04 -15.02 1.09
C GLU A 320 26.98 -14.48 2.06
N ALA A 321 27.26 -13.36 2.74
CA ALA A 321 26.35 -12.68 3.64
C ALA A 321 26.59 -11.16 3.65
N VAL A 322 25.54 -10.38 3.94
CA VAL A 322 25.67 -8.94 4.21
C VAL A 322 25.61 -8.72 5.71
N ILE A 323 26.77 -8.76 6.38
CA ILE A 323 26.90 -8.52 7.82
C ILE A 323 27.88 -7.36 8.02
N ASN A 324 27.44 -6.30 8.71
CA ASN A 324 28.24 -5.11 9.03
C ASN A 324 28.91 -4.43 7.82
N ARG A 325 28.24 -4.42 6.67
CA ARG A 325 28.79 -3.95 5.40
C ARG A 325 28.53 -2.47 5.19
N ASP A 326 29.52 -1.75 4.67
CA ASP A 326 29.35 -0.34 4.31
C ASP A 326 28.42 -0.19 3.10
N ALA A 327 27.47 0.76 3.19
CA ALA A 327 26.56 1.14 2.12
C ALA A 327 26.21 2.63 2.20
N THR A 328 26.31 3.32 1.07
CA THR A 328 25.89 4.72 0.94
C THR A 328 24.41 4.81 0.60
N ILE A 329 23.59 5.34 1.50
CA ILE A 329 22.14 5.49 1.31
C ILE A 329 21.76 6.93 1.65
N GLY A 330 21.07 7.62 0.73
CA GLY A 330 20.68 9.02 0.95
C GLY A 330 21.85 9.98 1.15
N GLY A 331 23.03 9.67 0.59
CA GLY A 331 24.25 10.48 0.74
C GLY A 331 24.97 10.31 2.08
N LYS A 332 24.58 9.33 2.91
CA LYS A 332 25.23 9.00 4.18
C LYS A 332 25.72 7.55 4.17
N GLU A 333 26.87 7.32 4.78
CA GLU A 333 27.43 5.98 4.99
C GLU A 333 26.75 5.28 6.17
N TYR A 334 26.36 4.03 5.96
CA TYR A 334 25.79 3.15 6.98
C TYR A 334 26.52 1.81 6.98
N LYS A 335 26.56 1.18 8.15
CA LYS A 335 26.87 -0.25 8.26
C LYS A 335 25.57 -1.02 8.33
N ILE A 336 25.32 -1.83 7.31
CA ILE A 336 24.09 -2.58 7.13
C ILE A 336 24.31 -4.08 7.36
N THR A 337 23.32 -4.72 7.96
CA THR A 337 23.17 -6.18 7.96
C THR A 337 21.85 -6.54 7.31
N CYS A 338 21.88 -7.34 6.25
CA CYS A 338 20.66 -7.75 5.56
C CYS A 338 20.28 -9.18 5.94
N VAL A 339 18.99 -9.38 6.22
CA VAL A 339 18.43 -10.67 6.62
C VAL A 339 17.09 -10.85 5.88
N SER A 340 16.75 -12.08 5.53
CA SER A 340 15.38 -12.43 5.16
C SER A 340 14.82 -13.44 6.14
N VAL A 341 13.59 -13.19 6.61
CA VAL A 341 12.78 -14.14 7.41
C VAL A 341 11.50 -14.51 6.66
N GLY A 342 11.59 -14.53 5.32
CA GLY A 342 10.46 -14.69 4.39
C GLY A 342 10.20 -13.43 3.55
N ASN A 343 10.68 -12.28 4.01
CA ASN A 343 10.68 -10.97 3.35
C ASN A 343 12.01 -10.24 3.66
N PRO A 344 12.46 -9.30 2.82
CA PRO A 344 13.78 -8.67 2.98
C PRO A 344 13.80 -7.59 4.07
N HIS A 345 14.88 -7.59 4.86
CA HIS A 345 15.15 -6.65 5.96
C HIS A 345 16.59 -6.10 5.88
N CYS A 346 16.74 -4.83 6.20
CA CYS A 346 18.01 -4.12 6.32
C CYS A 346 18.12 -3.52 7.72
N VAL A 347 19.01 -4.08 8.53
CA VAL A 347 19.20 -3.68 9.92
C VAL A 347 20.39 -2.74 10.03
N VAL A 348 20.18 -1.61 10.71
CA VAL A 348 21.18 -0.58 10.95
C VAL A 348 21.31 -0.34 12.44
N PHE A 349 22.52 -0.51 12.97
CA PHE A 349 22.84 -0.19 14.37
C PHE A 349 23.06 1.31 14.53
N CYS A 350 22.46 1.90 15.56
CA CYS A 350 22.58 3.31 15.88
C CYS A 350 22.58 3.56 17.40
N ASP A 351 23.20 4.67 17.81
CA ASP A 351 23.30 5.01 19.23
C ASP A 351 21.96 5.44 19.83
N ARG A 352 21.12 6.14 19.05
CA ARG A 352 19.83 6.68 19.54
C ARG A 352 18.75 6.57 18.48
N VAL A 353 17.99 5.49 18.56
CA VAL A 353 16.85 5.18 17.67
C VAL A 353 15.78 6.28 17.68
N ASP A 354 15.53 6.93 18.83
CA ASP A 354 14.53 8.00 18.94
C ASP A 354 14.91 9.29 18.18
N ALA A 355 16.19 9.47 17.86
CA ALA A 355 16.68 10.64 17.13
C ALA A 355 16.73 10.43 15.61
N VAL A 356 16.38 9.23 15.13
CA VAL A 356 16.31 8.94 13.70
C VAL A 356 15.08 9.63 13.12
N ASP A 357 15.32 10.52 12.15
CA ASP A 357 14.29 11.10 11.29
C ASP A 357 13.84 10.03 10.27
N ILE A 358 12.97 9.13 10.74
CA ILE A 358 12.59 7.92 10.01
C ILE A 358 11.75 8.23 8.77
N ASP A 359 10.95 9.30 8.80
CA ASP A 359 10.12 9.71 7.67
C ASP A 359 10.98 10.23 6.52
N LYS A 360 12.12 10.85 6.85
CA LYS A 360 13.10 11.29 5.85
C LYS A 360 13.97 10.14 5.34
N VAL A 361 14.47 9.29 6.23
CA VAL A 361 15.48 8.27 5.89
C VAL A 361 14.84 6.97 5.39
N GLY A 362 13.69 6.57 5.92
CA GLY A 362 12.98 5.35 5.58
C GLY A 362 12.73 5.17 4.08
N PRO A 363 12.12 6.15 3.38
CA PRO A 363 11.92 6.07 1.93
C PRO A 363 13.22 5.92 1.12
N GLN A 364 14.33 6.46 1.62
CA GLN A 364 15.64 6.38 0.97
C GLN A 364 16.22 4.97 1.04
N PHE A 365 15.95 4.24 2.11
CA PHE A 365 16.29 2.81 2.22
C PHE A 365 15.31 1.96 1.43
N GLU A 366 14.00 2.14 1.64
CA GLU A 366 12.97 1.35 0.98
C GLU A 366 13.16 1.31 -0.54
N ASN A 367 13.45 2.46 -1.16
CA ASN A 367 13.55 2.59 -2.62
C ASN A 367 15.01 2.63 -3.11
N ASN A 368 15.99 2.24 -2.30
CA ASN A 368 17.38 2.26 -2.70
C ASN A 368 17.64 1.26 -3.84
N GLN A 369 18.52 1.63 -4.79
CA GLN A 369 18.90 0.77 -5.92
C GLN A 369 19.56 -0.55 -5.47
N LEU A 370 20.17 -0.58 -4.29
CA LEU A 370 20.73 -1.80 -3.70
C LEU A 370 19.67 -2.88 -3.43
N PHE A 371 18.39 -2.51 -3.36
CA PHE A 371 17.28 -3.41 -3.02
C PHE A 371 16.24 -3.40 -4.15
N PRO A 372 16.40 -4.25 -5.19
CA PRO A 372 15.50 -4.28 -6.35
C PRO A 372 14.02 -4.53 -5.99
N GLU A 373 13.78 -5.31 -4.94
CA GLU A 373 12.43 -5.63 -4.46
C GLU A 373 11.96 -4.70 -3.32
N ARG A 374 12.66 -3.58 -3.11
CA ARG A 374 12.56 -2.71 -1.92
C ARG A 374 12.84 -3.48 -0.63
N ILE A 375 12.94 -2.78 0.50
CA ILE A 375 13.32 -3.40 1.77
C ILE A 375 12.61 -2.80 2.98
N ASN A 376 12.38 -3.63 4.01
CA ASN A 376 12.04 -3.13 5.35
C ASN A 376 13.33 -2.70 6.04
N THR A 377 13.30 -1.60 6.79
CA THR A 377 14.51 -1.08 7.43
C THR A 377 14.31 -0.91 8.92
N GLU A 378 15.15 -1.60 9.69
CA GLU A 378 15.14 -1.55 11.14
C GLU A 378 16.32 -0.73 11.65
N PHE A 379 16.02 0.34 12.39
CA PHE A 379 17.02 1.09 13.15
C PHE A 379 17.03 0.58 14.58
N ILE A 380 18.15 0.03 15.01
CA ILE A 380 18.26 -0.65 16.29
C ILE A 380 19.35 -0.07 17.19
N ARG A 381 19.09 -0.08 18.49
CA ARG A 381 20.08 0.15 19.54
C ARG A 381 20.16 -1.11 20.39
N VAL A 382 21.38 -1.63 20.55
CA VAL A 382 21.67 -2.67 21.54
C VAL A 382 21.66 -2.01 22.92
N VAL A 383 20.72 -2.39 23.78
CA VAL A 383 20.61 -1.88 25.14
C VAL A 383 21.54 -2.68 26.07
N ASN A 384 21.52 -4.00 25.91
CA ASN A 384 22.41 -4.96 26.55
C ASN A 384 22.40 -6.27 25.73
N ASN A 385 23.03 -7.33 26.23
CA ASN A 385 23.16 -8.62 25.54
C ASN A 385 21.84 -9.38 25.31
N SER A 386 20.74 -9.00 25.95
CA SER A 386 19.43 -9.65 25.83
C SER A 386 18.29 -8.66 25.52
N THR A 387 18.60 -7.40 25.21
CA THR A 387 17.59 -6.36 24.95
C THR A 387 18.02 -5.44 23.81
N LEU A 388 17.15 -5.31 22.81
CA LEU A 388 17.25 -4.36 21.70
C LEU A 388 16.12 -3.33 21.81
N LYS A 389 16.37 -2.10 21.37
CA LYS A 389 15.33 -1.10 21.09
C LYS A 389 15.30 -0.85 19.58
N MET A 390 14.11 -0.83 18.98
CA MET A 390 13.95 -0.77 17.53
C MET A 390 12.86 0.22 17.10
N ARG A 391 13.10 0.87 15.95
CA ARG A 391 12.07 1.49 15.11
C ARG A 391 12.21 0.94 13.69
N VAL A 392 11.11 0.90 12.96
CA VAL A 392 11.06 0.26 11.65
C VAL A 392 10.36 1.16 10.64
N TRP A 393 10.92 1.19 9.43
CA TRP A 393 10.22 1.66 8.24
C TRP A 393 9.84 0.43 7.41
N GLU A 394 8.55 0.14 7.33
CA GLU A 394 8.03 -0.99 6.58
C GLU A 394 7.80 -0.63 5.12
N ARG A 395 8.22 -1.55 4.25
CA ARG A 395 8.01 -1.49 2.80
C ARG A 395 6.50 -1.35 2.51
N GLY A 396 6.10 -0.25 1.88
CA GLY A 396 4.71 0.05 1.52
C GLY A 396 3.83 0.61 2.65
N ASN A 397 4.27 0.57 3.92
CA ASN A 397 3.45 0.97 5.06
C ASN A 397 3.95 2.23 5.77
N GLY A 398 5.25 2.56 5.66
CA GLY A 398 5.88 3.66 6.40
C GLY A 398 6.34 3.23 7.79
N GLU A 399 6.45 4.17 8.73
CA GLU A 399 6.74 3.83 10.12
C GLU A 399 5.54 3.13 10.78
N THR A 400 5.77 1.94 11.33
CA THR A 400 4.76 1.16 12.08
C THR A 400 5.10 1.06 13.57
N TYR A 401 4.10 0.74 14.40
CA TYR A 401 4.28 0.58 15.84
C TYR A 401 5.05 -0.69 16.20
N ALA A 402 4.90 -1.74 15.39
CA ALA A 402 5.64 -2.99 15.53
C ALA A 402 5.69 -3.77 14.22
N CYS A 403 6.82 -4.45 14.00
CA CYS A 403 7.01 -5.39 12.90
C CYS A 403 7.59 -6.70 13.44
N GLY A 404 6.80 -7.78 13.42
CA GLY A 404 7.24 -9.07 13.96
C GLY A 404 8.42 -9.69 13.19
N THR A 405 8.39 -9.63 11.86
CA THR A 405 9.51 -10.08 11.02
C THR A 405 10.73 -9.17 11.15
N GLY A 406 10.52 -7.86 11.30
CA GLY A 406 11.60 -6.90 11.59
C GLY A 406 12.28 -7.17 12.93
N ALA A 407 11.51 -7.50 13.97
CA ALA A 407 12.08 -7.88 15.28
C ALA A 407 12.93 -9.16 15.17
N CYS A 408 12.48 -10.13 14.37
CA CYS A 408 13.26 -11.33 14.08
C CYS A 408 14.58 -10.99 13.36
N ALA A 409 14.51 -10.17 12.31
CA ALA A 409 15.68 -9.73 11.56
C ALA A 409 16.68 -8.95 12.44
N ALA A 410 16.18 -8.06 13.31
CA ALA A 410 17.00 -7.31 14.26
C ALA A 410 17.78 -8.23 15.21
N VAL A 411 17.14 -9.28 15.72
CA VAL A 411 17.80 -10.25 16.61
C VAL A 411 18.80 -11.12 15.86
N VAL A 412 18.45 -11.61 14.67
CA VAL A 412 19.41 -12.32 13.82
C VAL A 412 20.64 -11.43 13.54
N ALA A 413 20.42 -10.17 13.12
CA ALA A 413 21.50 -9.23 12.88
C ALA A 413 22.35 -8.97 14.14
N ALA A 414 21.74 -8.81 15.32
CA ALA A 414 22.46 -8.61 16.57
C ALA A 414 23.32 -9.83 16.95
N VAL A 415 22.83 -11.04 16.75
CA VAL A 415 23.57 -12.28 17.00
C VAL A 415 24.73 -12.44 16.00
N GLU A 416 24.48 -12.24 14.70
CA GLU A 416 25.50 -12.38 13.65
C GLU A 416 26.61 -11.32 13.75
N ASN A 417 26.32 -10.16 14.35
CA ASN A 417 27.33 -9.13 14.68
C ASN A 417 28.00 -9.33 16.05
N GLY A 418 27.62 -10.37 16.82
CA GLY A 418 28.21 -10.67 18.12
C GLY A 418 27.73 -9.80 19.29
N TYR A 419 26.67 -9.02 19.12
CA TYR A 419 26.08 -8.20 20.19
C TYR A 419 25.20 -9.01 21.15
N CYS A 420 24.55 -10.05 20.65
CA CYS A 420 23.70 -10.96 21.41
C CYS A 420 24.14 -12.42 21.18
N LYS A 421 23.71 -13.33 22.06
CA LYS A 421 24.07 -14.75 21.96
C LYS A 421 22.98 -15.57 21.27
N LYS A 422 23.39 -16.51 20.42
CA LYS A 422 22.50 -17.48 19.77
C LYS A 422 21.87 -18.40 20.83
N GLY A 423 20.58 -18.71 20.66
CA GLY A 423 19.80 -19.57 21.55
C GLY A 423 19.27 -18.91 22.83
N GLU A 424 19.60 -17.64 23.09
CA GLU A 424 19.04 -16.88 24.21
C GLU A 424 17.78 -16.10 23.77
N ASP A 425 16.85 -15.93 24.71
CA ASP A 425 15.66 -15.09 24.51
C ASP A 425 16.06 -13.62 24.55
N ILE A 426 15.84 -12.91 23.43
CA ILE A 426 16.20 -11.50 23.28
C ILE A 426 14.91 -10.69 23.21
N THR A 427 14.78 -9.72 24.11
CA THR A 427 13.65 -8.78 24.14
C THR A 427 13.88 -7.65 23.15
N VAL A 428 12.97 -7.49 22.20
CA VAL A 428 12.95 -6.36 21.27
C VAL A 428 11.88 -5.37 21.73
N LYS A 429 12.29 -4.16 22.09
CA LYS A 429 11.42 -3.06 22.49
C LYS A 429 11.02 -2.24 21.26
N LEU A 430 9.76 -2.33 20.87
CA LEU A 430 9.16 -1.57 19.76
C LEU A 430 8.29 -0.43 20.32
N LYS A 431 7.77 0.43 19.45
CA LYS A 431 6.85 1.51 19.84
C LYS A 431 5.57 0.96 20.49
N GLY A 432 5.02 -0.13 19.95
CA GLY A 432 3.76 -0.72 20.42
C GLY A 432 3.89 -1.81 21.48
N GLY A 433 5.11 -2.09 21.97
CA GLY A 433 5.36 -3.02 23.08
C GLY A 433 6.58 -3.91 22.85
N ASP A 434 6.67 -4.98 23.65
CA ASP A 434 7.81 -5.88 23.66
C ASP A 434 7.50 -7.18 22.90
N LEU A 435 8.49 -7.64 22.12
CA LEU A 435 8.53 -8.98 21.52
C LEU A 435 9.72 -9.75 22.07
N ILE A 436 9.58 -11.07 22.21
CA ILE A 436 10.69 -11.95 22.58
C ILE A 436 11.05 -12.77 21.35
N VAL A 437 12.32 -12.77 20.97
CA VAL A 437 12.81 -13.55 19.83
C VAL A 437 13.93 -14.46 20.30
N ASN A 438 13.83 -15.73 19.92
CA ASN A 438 14.89 -16.71 20.11
C ASN A 438 15.40 -17.16 18.74
N TYR A 439 16.70 -17.00 18.49
CA TYR A 439 17.34 -17.41 17.24
C TYR A 439 18.30 -18.59 17.48
N THR A 440 18.01 -19.73 16.84
CA THR A 440 18.82 -20.96 16.89
C THR A 440 19.22 -21.42 15.49
N ASP A 441 19.98 -22.52 15.40
CA ASP A 441 20.30 -23.15 14.11
C ASP A 441 19.08 -23.77 13.41
N ASP A 442 18.03 -24.07 14.17
CA ASP A 442 16.77 -24.63 13.65
C ASP A 442 15.85 -23.55 13.08
N GLY A 443 16.01 -22.31 13.52
CA GLY A 443 15.29 -21.16 12.99
C GLY A 443 15.04 -20.07 14.05
N VAL A 444 14.05 -19.24 13.77
CA VAL A 444 13.65 -18.12 14.63
C VAL A 444 12.27 -18.40 15.24
N ILE A 445 12.16 -18.25 16.55
CA ILE A 445 10.89 -18.27 17.28
C ILE A 445 10.57 -16.85 17.73
N LEU A 446 9.36 -16.40 17.40
CA LEU A 446 8.83 -15.10 17.78
C LEU A 446 7.69 -15.26 18.78
N THR A 447 7.79 -14.65 19.95
CA THR A 447 6.77 -14.65 20.99
C THR A 447 6.29 -13.23 21.27
N GLY A 448 4.97 -13.05 21.38
CA GLY A 448 4.39 -11.75 21.70
C GLY A 448 2.91 -11.85 22.05
N ASN A 449 2.36 -10.74 22.52
CA ASN A 449 0.94 -10.63 22.86
C ASN A 449 0.04 -10.77 21.61
N ALA A 450 -1.22 -11.09 21.89
CA ALA A 450 -2.34 -11.01 20.98
C ALA A 450 -3.57 -10.59 21.79
N ASP A 451 -4.19 -9.47 21.46
CA ASP A 451 -5.31 -8.92 22.23
C ASP A 451 -6.49 -8.60 21.32
N LEU A 452 -7.68 -8.98 21.78
CA LEU A 452 -8.95 -8.58 21.17
C LEU A 452 -9.28 -7.14 21.63
N ILE A 453 -9.53 -6.24 20.68
CA ILE A 453 -9.92 -4.85 20.96
C ILE A 453 -11.44 -4.75 21.02
N CYS A 454 -12.11 -5.19 19.97
CA CYS A 454 -13.56 -5.19 19.87
C CYS A 454 -14.05 -6.18 18.82
N GLU A 455 -15.34 -6.47 18.85
CA GLU A 455 -16.05 -7.25 17.84
C GLU A 455 -17.24 -6.44 17.35
N GLY A 456 -17.67 -6.72 16.13
CA GLY A 456 -18.83 -6.04 15.55
C GLY A 456 -19.24 -6.62 14.21
N SER A 457 -20.16 -5.92 13.54
CA SER A 457 -20.60 -6.26 12.20
C SER A 457 -20.53 -5.05 11.29
N ILE A 458 -20.09 -5.25 10.05
CA ILE A 458 -20.15 -4.24 8.99
C ILE A 458 -21.21 -4.61 7.95
N VAL A 459 -21.70 -3.59 7.26
CA VAL A 459 -22.55 -3.76 6.08
C VAL A 459 -21.63 -3.91 4.86
N TYR A 460 -21.71 -5.06 4.20
CA TYR A 460 -20.83 -5.56 3.13
C TYR A 460 -21.52 -5.64 1.78
#